data_AF-A0A517TPV1-F1
#
_entry.id   AF-A0A517TPV1-F1
#
_cell.length_a   1.000
_cell.length_b   1.000
_cell.length_c   1.000
_cell.angle_alpha   90.00
_cell.angle_beta   90.00
_cell.angle_gamma   90.00
#
_symmetry.space_group_name_H-M   'P 1'
#
loop_
_entity.id
_entity.type
_entity.pdbx_description
1 polymer ?
#
loop_
_entity_poly.entity_id
_entity_poly.type
_entity_poly.pdbx_seq_one_letter_code
_entity_poly.pdbx_strand_id
1 'polypeptide(L)'
;MARKATPSKSPTARRNAAPGEHYRLEGTYERLRRALISGPDDGRLDQPLSYWVRPTDRRLPIAFLDRPIRELIEEPLGQLMSTQGVGQKKILGFFDLLRRVIKAESPHTPFGMTTETLTTDPAARRGVGVATADVSEAVWSEWCEAIVRAGFDQHPLGRVAPSLQPLPTVIWNKPLGEYTALSLSEIRSLKTHGEKRVGAILEVFGAVYEAVSTAALHEDLQLDLTARFVPRVSRWVQQHAPRPHRLSWAGVADQVAQPLVEQIEIDRGVSVASLVSQRLGLEGETPSVKAQAERMQVTRARVYQLLEDCAGVLNVRWPEGRWLLEPLAARPGETDPEAMGLIHALRSLFYPV
;
A
#
# COMPACT_ATOMS: atom_id res chain seq x y z
N MET A 1 15.50 0.83 82.86
CA MET A 1 15.84 1.13 81.45
C MET A 1 15.95 -0.18 80.68
N ALA A 2 14.89 -0.57 79.98
CA ALA A 2 14.78 -1.86 79.29
C ALA A 2 15.03 -1.67 77.78
N ARG A 3 16.04 -2.37 77.23
CA ARG A 3 16.26 -2.47 75.78
C ARG A 3 15.40 -3.61 75.22
N LYS A 4 14.40 -3.26 74.40
CA LYS A 4 13.63 -4.20 73.57
C LYS A 4 14.45 -4.56 72.33
N ALA A 5 14.70 -5.85 72.13
CA ALA A 5 15.22 -6.40 70.89
C ALA A 5 14.10 -6.50 69.84
N THR A 6 14.34 -5.98 68.65
CA THR A 6 13.51 -6.13 67.45
C THR A 6 13.88 -7.42 66.72
N PRO A 7 12.92 -8.27 66.30
CA PRO A 7 13.22 -9.39 65.41
C PRO A 7 13.28 -8.91 63.96
N SER A 8 14.34 -9.38 63.29
CA SER A 8 14.63 -9.27 61.87
C SER A 8 13.50 -9.84 61.01
N LYS A 9 13.03 -9.07 60.02
CA LYS A 9 12.07 -9.53 59.00
C LYS A 9 12.82 -10.25 57.89
N SER A 10 12.53 -11.53 57.72
CA SER A 10 12.95 -12.37 56.59
C SER A 10 12.49 -11.77 55.25
N PRO A 11 13.25 -11.94 54.16
CA PRO A 11 12.90 -11.40 52.85
C PRO A 11 11.75 -12.20 52.23
N THR A 12 10.79 -11.45 51.70
CA THR A 12 9.60 -11.90 50.99
C THR A 12 9.97 -12.77 49.77
N ALA A 13 9.58 -14.04 49.82
CA ALA A 13 9.66 -14.96 48.70
C ALA A 13 8.90 -14.40 47.48
N ARG A 14 9.57 -14.37 46.32
CA ARG A 14 8.97 -14.10 45.02
C ARG A 14 7.82 -15.11 44.80
N ARG A 15 6.63 -14.62 44.48
CA ARG A 15 5.48 -15.42 44.04
C ARG A 15 5.88 -16.20 42.78
N ASN A 16 6.22 -17.47 42.95
CA ASN A 16 6.31 -18.42 41.85
C ASN A 16 4.91 -18.59 41.23
N ALA A 17 4.83 -18.51 39.91
CA ALA A 17 3.63 -18.89 39.16
C ALA A 17 3.23 -20.33 39.53
N ALA A 18 1.93 -20.63 39.52
CA ALA A 18 1.44 -21.95 39.85
C ALA A 18 2.12 -23.02 38.95
N PRO A 19 2.57 -24.17 39.50
CA PRO A 19 3.34 -25.18 38.75
C PRO A 19 2.69 -25.63 37.43
N GLY A 20 1.35 -25.62 37.37
CA GLY A 20 0.59 -25.97 36.16
C GLY A 20 0.66 -24.94 35.02
N GLU A 21 0.94 -23.67 35.31
CA GLU A 21 1.11 -22.65 34.26
C GLU A 21 2.46 -22.79 33.57
N HIS A 22 3.52 -23.11 34.31
CA HIS A 22 4.86 -23.32 33.74
C HIS A 22 4.84 -24.48 32.75
N TYR A 23 4.21 -25.59 33.12
CA TYR A 23 4.08 -26.77 32.26
C TYR A 23 3.30 -26.47 30.96
N ARG A 24 2.27 -25.62 31.02
CA ARG A 24 1.52 -25.18 29.83
C ARG A 24 2.36 -24.31 28.89
N LEU A 25 3.18 -23.42 29.44
CA LEU A 25 4.07 -22.58 28.63
C LEU A 25 5.14 -23.42 27.95
N GLU A 26 5.75 -24.35 28.69
CA GLU A 26 6.78 -25.26 28.20
C GLU A 26 6.25 -26.18 27.10
N GLY A 27 5.07 -26.79 27.31
CA GLY A 27 4.41 -27.57 26.26
C GLY A 27 4.02 -26.74 25.04
N THR A 28 3.73 -25.44 25.20
CA THR A 28 3.46 -24.54 24.06
C THR A 28 4.73 -24.19 23.31
N TYR A 29 5.80 -23.87 24.03
CA TYR A 29 7.10 -23.58 23.46
C TYR A 29 7.63 -24.76 22.64
N GLU A 30 7.63 -25.97 23.20
CA GLU A 30 8.12 -27.17 22.50
C GLU A 30 7.30 -27.53 21.25
N ARG A 31 6.01 -27.21 21.22
CA ARG A 31 5.19 -27.36 20.00
C ARG A 31 5.59 -26.35 18.93
N LEU A 32 5.78 -25.09 19.30
CA LEU A 32 6.18 -24.03 18.37
C LEU A 32 7.60 -24.27 17.85
N ARG A 33 8.53 -24.63 18.72
CA ARG A 33 9.90 -25.01 18.40
C ARG A 33 9.93 -26.17 17.39
N ARG A 34 9.21 -27.26 17.66
CA ARG A 34 9.11 -28.38 16.73
C ARG A 34 8.53 -27.98 15.38
N ALA A 35 7.45 -27.20 15.36
CA ALA A 35 6.84 -26.73 14.12
C ALA A 35 7.80 -25.87 13.29
N LEU A 36 8.62 -25.04 13.92
CA LEU A 36 9.64 -24.22 13.25
C LEU A 36 10.79 -25.06 12.69
N ILE A 37 11.31 -26.01 13.46
CA ILE A 37 12.43 -26.88 13.05
C ILE A 37 11.98 -27.86 11.95
N SER A 38 10.75 -28.35 12.01
CA SER A 38 10.18 -29.23 10.98
C SER A 38 9.74 -28.49 9.71
N GLY A 39 9.81 -27.16 9.69
CA GLY A 39 9.44 -26.34 8.54
C GLY A 39 10.51 -26.31 7.43
N PRO A 40 10.22 -25.63 6.30
CA PRO A 40 11.20 -25.42 5.24
C PRO A 40 12.39 -24.59 5.74
N ASP A 41 13.62 -24.95 5.33
CA ASP A 41 14.82 -24.16 5.61
C ASP A 41 14.96 -23.05 4.55
N ASP A 42 14.19 -21.98 4.74
CA ASP A 42 14.09 -20.84 3.83
C ASP A 42 14.68 -19.55 4.40
N GLY A 43 15.58 -19.68 5.38
CA GLY A 43 16.25 -18.55 6.03
C GLY A 43 15.38 -17.78 7.03
N ARG A 44 14.10 -18.12 7.23
CA ARG A 44 13.23 -17.44 8.21
C ARG A 44 13.75 -17.52 9.65
N LEU A 45 14.46 -18.60 9.97
CA LEU A 45 15.03 -18.84 11.30
C LEU A 45 16.28 -17.99 11.54
N ASP A 46 16.96 -17.55 10.47
CA ASP A 46 18.17 -16.74 10.54
C ASP A 46 17.85 -15.24 10.71
N GLN A 47 16.59 -14.85 10.51
CA GLN A 47 16.13 -13.49 10.75
C GLN A 47 15.99 -13.20 12.26
N PRO A 48 16.34 -11.97 12.71
CA PRO A 48 16.16 -11.56 14.09
C PRO A 48 14.68 -11.50 14.47
N LEU A 49 14.38 -11.68 15.76
CA LEU A 49 12.99 -11.64 16.23
C LEU A 49 12.30 -10.29 15.92
N SER A 50 13.06 -9.18 15.88
CA SER A 50 12.60 -7.84 15.53
C SER A 50 12.03 -7.74 14.11
N TYR A 51 12.52 -8.54 13.16
CA TYR A 51 12.05 -8.57 11.77
C TYR A 51 10.55 -8.91 11.66
N TRP A 52 10.05 -9.67 12.63
CA TRP A 52 8.68 -10.15 12.66
C TRP A 52 7.75 -9.24 13.46
N VAL A 53 8.26 -8.21 14.12
CA VAL A 53 7.48 -7.32 15.00
C VAL A 53 6.59 -6.38 14.21
N ARG A 54 5.40 -6.10 14.74
CA ARG A 54 4.46 -5.07 14.27
C ARG A 54 4.40 -3.91 15.26
N PRO A 55 4.13 -2.66 14.79
CA PRO A 55 3.95 -1.51 15.68
C PRO A 55 2.85 -1.66 16.74
N THR A 56 1.84 -2.51 16.51
CA THR A 56 0.78 -2.81 17.48
C THR A 56 1.17 -3.87 18.52
N ASP A 57 2.29 -4.58 18.33
CA ASP A 57 2.74 -5.60 19.27
C ASP A 57 3.16 -4.94 20.60
N ARG A 58 2.53 -5.40 21.69
CA ARG A 58 2.83 -4.93 23.05
C ARG A 58 3.53 -6.03 23.83
N ARG A 59 4.29 -5.62 24.86
CA ARG A 59 4.95 -6.54 25.81
C ARG A 59 5.98 -7.45 25.13
N LEU A 60 6.76 -6.88 24.22
CA LEU A 60 7.85 -7.62 23.57
C LEU A 60 9.02 -7.86 24.54
N PRO A 61 9.68 -9.02 24.46
CA PRO A 61 10.94 -9.26 25.16
C PRO A 61 12.08 -8.55 24.42
N ILE A 62 12.36 -7.31 24.82
CA ILE A 62 13.41 -6.45 24.23
C ILE A 62 14.75 -7.19 24.13
N ALA A 63 15.11 -7.99 25.14
CA ALA A 63 16.36 -8.76 25.18
C ALA A 63 16.50 -9.80 24.05
N PHE A 64 15.41 -10.16 23.36
CA PHE A 64 15.41 -11.15 22.30
C PHE A 64 15.33 -10.53 20.90
N LEU A 65 15.05 -9.22 20.79
CA LEU A 65 14.70 -8.60 19.52
C LEU A 65 15.82 -8.67 18.48
N ASP A 66 17.07 -8.54 18.91
CA ASP A 66 18.23 -8.56 18.01
C ASP A 66 18.77 -9.98 17.76
N ARG A 67 18.21 -11.00 18.42
CA ARG A 67 18.67 -12.39 18.32
C ARG A 67 17.94 -13.12 17.19
N PRO A 68 18.64 -13.91 16.35
CA PRO A 68 18.01 -14.75 15.34
C PRO A 68 17.10 -15.79 16.00
N ILE A 69 16.01 -16.15 15.31
CA ILE A 69 15.05 -17.12 15.84
C ILE A 69 15.71 -18.47 16.08
N ARG A 70 16.64 -18.90 15.21
CA ARG A 70 17.40 -20.15 15.33
C ARG A 70 18.08 -20.27 16.69
N GLU A 71 18.77 -19.22 17.12
CA GLU A 71 19.45 -19.16 18.41
C GLU A 71 18.44 -19.15 19.57
N LEU A 72 17.35 -18.38 19.45
CA LEU A 72 16.32 -18.32 20.49
C LEU A 72 15.62 -19.66 20.72
N ILE A 73 15.35 -20.43 19.65
CA ILE A 73 14.67 -21.71 19.78
C ILE A 73 15.60 -22.85 20.22
N GLU A 74 16.91 -22.67 20.18
CA GLU A 74 17.87 -23.64 20.74
C GLU A 74 17.89 -23.62 22.28
N GLU A 75 17.56 -22.49 22.89
CA GLU A 75 17.51 -22.35 24.34
C GLU A 75 16.26 -23.01 24.95
N PRO A 76 16.39 -23.73 26.08
CA PRO A 76 15.23 -24.18 26.84
C PRO A 76 14.41 -23.01 27.38
N LEU A 77 13.08 -23.17 27.46
CA LEU A 77 12.19 -22.10 27.95
C LEU A 77 12.60 -21.56 29.33
N GLY A 78 13.08 -22.42 30.22
CA GLY A 78 13.54 -22.00 31.55
C GLY A 78 14.69 -21.00 31.51
N GLN A 79 15.59 -21.11 30.52
CA GLN A 79 16.71 -20.17 30.34
C GLN A 79 16.20 -18.82 29.79
N LEU A 80 15.34 -18.86 28.77
CA LEU A 80 14.69 -17.67 28.22
C LEU A 80 13.87 -16.90 29.29
N MET A 81 13.16 -17.62 30.16
CA MET A 81 12.40 -17.03 31.26
C MET A 81 13.27 -16.47 32.39
N SER A 82 14.52 -16.91 32.47
CA SER A 82 15.49 -16.40 33.44
C SER A 82 16.18 -15.12 32.97
N THR A 83 16.04 -14.74 31.69
CA THR A 83 16.59 -13.49 31.16
C THR A 83 15.98 -12.27 31.86
N GLN A 84 16.84 -11.35 32.30
CA GLN A 84 16.42 -10.17 33.04
C GLN A 84 15.39 -9.35 32.23
N GLY A 85 14.26 -9.07 32.87
CA GLY A 85 13.19 -8.29 32.25
C GLY A 85 12.30 -9.08 31.29
N VAL A 86 12.45 -10.41 31.17
CA VAL A 86 11.56 -11.30 30.41
C VAL A 86 10.67 -12.08 31.38
N GLY A 87 9.46 -11.56 31.62
CA GLY A 87 8.44 -12.26 32.41
C GLY A 87 7.45 -13.05 31.55
N GLN A 88 6.55 -13.79 32.19
CA GLN A 88 5.51 -14.60 31.53
C GLN A 88 4.73 -13.84 30.45
N LYS A 89 4.35 -12.58 30.70
CA LYS A 89 3.63 -11.76 29.71
C LYS A 89 4.45 -11.47 28.45
N LYS A 90 5.78 -11.40 28.56
CA LYS A 90 6.67 -11.17 27.41
C LYS A 90 6.96 -12.46 26.66
N ILE A 91 7.00 -13.60 27.36
CA ILE A 91 7.05 -14.93 26.74
C ILE A 91 5.82 -15.20 25.88
N LEU A 92 4.63 -14.76 26.31
CA LEU A 92 3.44 -14.87 25.48
C LEU A 92 3.56 -14.04 24.20
N GLY A 93 4.09 -12.81 24.29
CA GLY A 93 4.41 -12.00 23.10
C GLY A 93 5.43 -12.67 22.18
N PHE A 94 6.45 -13.32 22.74
CA PHE A 94 7.40 -14.15 21.98
C PHE A 94 6.70 -15.31 21.26
N PHE A 95 5.80 -16.04 21.93
CA PHE A 95 5.05 -17.13 21.30
C PHE A 95 4.16 -16.63 20.16
N ASP A 96 3.57 -15.43 20.29
CA ASP A 96 2.79 -14.83 19.21
C ASP A 96 3.66 -14.49 17.99
N LEU A 97 4.91 -14.04 18.20
CA LEU A 97 5.88 -13.85 17.13
C LEU A 97 6.31 -15.19 16.51
N LEU A 98 6.61 -16.22 17.29
CA LEU A 98 6.95 -17.55 16.75
C LEU A 98 5.79 -18.14 15.92
N ARG A 99 4.54 -17.98 16.36
CA ARG A 99 3.37 -18.37 15.56
C ARG A 99 3.30 -17.62 14.23
N ARG A 100 3.68 -16.35 14.21
CA ARG A 100 3.74 -15.52 13.00
C ARG A 100 4.79 -16.06 12.03
N VAL A 101 5.95 -16.45 12.53
CA VAL A 101 7.05 -17.04 11.74
C VAL A 101 6.64 -18.39 11.13
N ILE A 102 5.96 -19.24 11.91
CA ILE A 102 5.43 -20.52 11.40
C ILE A 102 4.45 -20.30 10.24
N LYS A 103 3.61 -19.26 10.36
CA LYS A 103 2.61 -18.92 9.35
C LYS A 103 3.15 -18.14 8.15
N ALA A 104 4.39 -17.68 8.18
CA ALA A 104 4.99 -17.01 7.04
C ALA A 104 5.14 -18.02 5.88
N GLU A 105 4.69 -17.66 4.69
CA GLU A 105 4.86 -18.52 3.52
C GLU A 105 6.32 -18.47 3.07
N SER A 106 6.83 -19.62 2.61
CA SER A 106 8.20 -19.71 2.13
C SER A 106 8.31 -19.07 0.75
N PRO A 107 9.32 -18.23 0.48
CA PRO A 107 9.59 -17.71 -0.87
C PRO A 107 9.92 -18.84 -1.87
N HIS A 108 10.18 -20.05 -1.40
CA HIS A 108 10.49 -21.24 -2.21
C HIS A 108 9.34 -22.22 -2.40
N THR A 109 8.10 -21.85 -2.06
CA THR A 109 6.95 -22.72 -2.32
C THR A 109 6.61 -22.70 -3.82
N PRO A 110 6.77 -23.80 -4.58
CA PRO A 110 6.32 -23.83 -5.97
C PRO A 110 4.81 -23.62 -6.03
N PHE A 111 4.36 -22.77 -6.95
CA PHE A 111 2.94 -22.51 -7.21
C PHE A 111 2.18 -23.83 -7.43
N GLY A 112 1.10 -24.05 -6.68
CA GLY A 112 0.17 -25.17 -6.92
C GLY A 112 0.04 -26.23 -5.83
N MET A 113 0.80 -26.18 -4.73
CA MET A 113 0.59 -27.07 -3.57
C MET A 113 0.13 -26.29 -2.33
N THR A 114 -1.16 -25.97 -2.26
CA THR A 114 -1.81 -25.55 -1.02
C THR A 114 -1.94 -26.74 -0.08
N THR A 115 -1.05 -26.87 0.91
CA THR A 115 -1.40 -27.59 2.14
C THR A 115 -2.46 -26.77 2.86
N GLU A 116 -3.72 -27.15 2.67
CA GLU A 116 -4.85 -26.66 3.45
C GLU A 116 -4.55 -26.82 4.94
N THR A 117 -4.13 -25.74 5.59
CA THR A 117 -4.30 -25.57 7.03
C THR A 117 -5.17 -24.35 7.25
N LEU A 118 -6.48 -24.62 7.23
CA LEU A 118 -7.49 -23.79 7.84
C LEU A 118 -7.06 -23.44 9.26
N THR A 119 -6.74 -22.16 9.49
CA THR A 119 -7.10 -21.33 10.67
C THR A 119 -6.10 -20.18 10.87
N THR A 120 -6.25 -19.09 10.12
CA THR A 120 -6.32 -17.69 10.62
C THR A 120 -6.50 -16.70 9.47
N ASP A 121 -7.09 -15.57 9.80
CA ASP A 121 -7.80 -14.63 8.95
C ASP A 121 -7.06 -14.15 7.68
N PRO A 122 -7.56 -14.49 6.46
CA PRO A 122 -7.02 -13.97 5.20
C PRO A 122 -7.16 -12.45 5.08
N ALA A 123 -7.92 -11.77 5.94
CA ALA A 123 -8.06 -10.31 5.93
C ALA A 123 -6.76 -9.58 6.28
N ALA A 124 -5.86 -10.18 7.07
CA ALA A 124 -4.59 -9.54 7.48
C ALA A 124 -3.48 -9.62 6.41
N ARG A 125 -3.69 -10.39 5.33
CA ARG A 125 -2.75 -10.57 4.21
C ARG A 125 -3.21 -9.86 2.93
N ARG A 126 -4.42 -9.30 2.91
CA ARG A 126 -4.97 -8.55 1.77
C ARG A 126 -4.49 -7.12 1.83
N GLY A 127 -3.74 -6.68 0.83
CA GLY A 127 -3.09 -5.38 0.85
C GLY A 127 -4.05 -4.18 0.82
N VAL A 128 -5.32 -4.36 0.43
CA VAL A 128 -6.39 -3.36 0.55
C VAL A 128 -7.14 -3.56 1.88
N GLY A 129 -7.00 -2.59 2.79
CA GLY A 129 -7.71 -2.56 4.09
C GLY A 129 -6.90 -3.05 5.29
N VAL A 130 -5.66 -3.53 5.09
CA VAL A 130 -4.71 -3.70 6.19
C VAL A 130 -4.34 -2.33 6.72
N ALA A 131 -4.46 -2.13 8.04
CA ALA A 131 -3.98 -0.92 8.68
C ALA A 131 -2.47 -0.81 8.41
N THR A 132 -2.02 0.28 7.78
CA THR A 132 -0.62 0.49 7.41
C THR A 132 0.32 0.42 8.63
N ALA A 133 -0.21 0.68 9.82
CA ALA A 133 0.46 0.54 11.11
C ALA A 133 0.71 -0.92 11.53
N ASP A 134 0.15 -1.92 10.85
CA ASP A 134 0.30 -3.35 11.18
C ASP A 134 1.28 -4.09 10.24
N VAL A 135 1.87 -3.38 9.28
CA VAL A 135 2.84 -3.97 8.35
C VAL A 135 4.18 -4.19 9.05
N SER A 136 4.64 -5.44 9.09
CA SER A 136 5.97 -5.85 9.58
C SER A 136 6.99 -5.91 8.44
N GLU A 137 8.28 -5.98 8.78
CA GLU A 137 9.38 -6.11 7.81
C GLU A 137 9.19 -7.30 6.87
N ALA A 138 8.74 -8.44 7.41
CA ALA A 138 8.44 -9.64 6.63
C ALA A 138 7.37 -9.42 5.55
N VAL A 139 6.29 -8.73 5.90
CA VAL A 139 5.18 -8.47 4.96
C VAL A 139 5.64 -7.47 3.90
N TRP A 140 6.40 -6.46 4.30
CA TRP A 140 6.99 -5.51 3.38
C TRP A 140 7.91 -6.21 2.36
N SER A 141 8.83 -7.07 2.83
CA SER A 141 9.73 -7.83 1.96
C SER A 141 8.98 -8.72 0.97
N GLU A 142 7.94 -9.42 1.44
CA GLU A 142 7.08 -10.24 0.61
C GLU A 142 6.39 -9.41 -0.50
N TRP A 143 5.86 -8.24 -0.15
CA TRP A 143 5.26 -7.33 -1.11
C TRP A 143 6.27 -6.85 -2.15
N CYS A 144 7.47 -6.46 -1.72
CA CYS A 144 8.54 -6.03 -2.62
C CYS A 144 8.95 -7.13 -3.60
N GLU A 145 9.14 -8.35 -3.11
CA GLU A 145 9.51 -9.49 -3.96
C GLU A 145 8.44 -9.80 -5.00
N ALA A 146 7.16 -9.81 -4.61
CA ALA A 146 6.06 -10.06 -5.54
C ALA A 146 5.98 -8.98 -6.63
N ILE A 147 6.14 -7.70 -6.27
CA ILE A 147 6.13 -6.57 -7.19
C ILE A 147 7.30 -6.64 -8.19
N VAL A 148 8.51 -6.93 -7.70
CA VAL A 148 9.69 -7.10 -8.56
C VAL A 148 9.53 -8.30 -9.48
N ARG A 149 9.07 -9.44 -8.96
CA ARG A 149 8.82 -10.66 -9.73
C ARG A 149 7.77 -10.44 -10.83
N ALA A 150 6.76 -9.62 -10.55
CA ALA A 150 5.72 -9.25 -11.51
C ALA A 150 6.15 -8.13 -12.50
N GLY A 151 7.38 -7.61 -12.41
CA GLY A 151 7.91 -6.61 -13.34
C GLY A 151 7.38 -5.19 -13.15
N PHE A 152 6.87 -4.85 -11.96
CA PHE A 152 6.32 -3.52 -11.65
C PHE A 152 7.34 -2.55 -11.06
N ASP A 153 8.61 -2.94 -10.92
CA ASP A 153 9.68 -2.12 -10.33
C ASP A 153 9.86 -0.77 -11.05
N GLN A 154 9.78 -0.74 -12.39
CA GLN A 154 9.93 0.51 -13.15
C GLN A 154 8.65 1.35 -13.23
N HIS A 155 7.53 0.88 -12.69
CA HIS A 155 6.27 1.61 -12.78
C HIS A 155 6.25 2.79 -11.80
N PRO A 156 5.83 4.00 -12.25
CA PRO A 156 5.63 5.13 -11.35
C PRO A 156 4.62 4.81 -10.24
N LEU A 157 4.95 5.15 -9.01
CA LEU A 157 4.10 4.89 -7.84
C LEU A 157 2.70 5.46 -8.02
N GLY A 158 2.59 6.68 -8.54
CA GLY A 158 1.30 7.33 -8.75
C GLY A 158 0.45 6.69 -9.86
N ARG A 159 1.06 5.94 -10.80
CA ARG A 159 0.30 5.27 -11.87
C ARG A 159 -0.57 4.15 -11.31
N VAL A 160 -0.04 3.41 -10.35
CA VAL A 160 -0.66 2.22 -9.75
C VAL A 160 -1.33 2.49 -8.40
N ALA A 161 -1.26 3.71 -7.87
CA ALA A 161 -1.87 4.06 -6.60
C ALA A 161 -3.41 3.98 -6.62
N PRO A 162 -4.10 3.54 -5.57
CA PRO A 162 -5.57 3.61 -5.52
C PRO A 162 -6.10 5.05 -5.65
N SER A 163 -5.43 6.01 -5.02
CA SER A 163 -5.68 7.45 -5.12
C SER A 163 -4.36 8.22 -4.97
N LEU A 164 -4.25 9.37 -5.65
CA LEU A 164 -3.14 10.30 -5.50
C LEU A 164 -3.32 11.29 -4.33
N GLN A 165 -4.52 11.38 -3.75
CA GLN A 165 -4.83 12.34 -2.69
C GLN A 165 -3.90 12.25 -1.46
N PRO A 166 -3.55 11.05 -0.94
CA PRO A 166 -2.63 10.94 0.20
C PRO A 166 -1.15 11.06 -0.20
N LEU A 167 -0.86 11.05 -1.50
CA LEU A 167 0.50 11.05 -2.04
C LEU A 167 0.94 12.47 -2.42
N PRO A 168 2.05 12.97 -1.85
CA PRO A 168 2.62 14.23 -2.32
C PRO A 168 3.14 14.10 -3.77
N THR A 169 2.95 15.16 -4.55
CA THR A 169 3.26 15.19 -6.00
C THR A 169 4.69 14.78 -6.35
N VAL A 170 5.65 15.11 -5.48
CA VAL A 170 7.09 14.80 -5.67
C VAL A 170 7.39 13.30 -5.78
N ILE A 171 6.51 12.43 -5.27
CA ILE A 171 6.72 10.96 -5.33
C ILE A 171 5.86 10.26 -6.38
N TRP A 172 4.99 10.98 -7.11
CA TRP A 172 4.10 10.35 -8.09
C TRP A 172 4.85 9.66 -9.23
N ASN A 173 5.95 10.25 -9.69
CA ASN A 173 6.78 9.73 -10.78
C ASN A 173 7.93 8.83 -10.30
N LYS A 174 8.10 8.63 -9.00
CA LYS A 174 9.15 7.73 -8.50
C LYS A 174 8.79 6.29 -8.83
N PRO A 175 9.69 5.50 -9.43
CA PRO A 175 9.44 4.09 -9.70
C PRO A 175 9.28 3.31 -8.38
N LEU A 176 8.47 2.25 -8.38
CA LEU A 176 8.32 1.37 -7.22
C LEU A 176 9.67 0.77 -6.77
N GLY A 177 10.57 0.54 -7.73
CA GLY A 177 11.92 -0.01 -7.54
C GLY A 177 12.79 0.78 -6.57
N GLU A 178 12.59 2.10 -6.46
CA GLU A 178 13.29 2.93 -5.47
C GLU A 178 12.93 2.55 -4.02
N TYR A 179 11.74 2.00 -3.79
CA TYR A 179 11.28 1.59 -2.47
C TYR A 179 11.48 0.10 -2.23
N THR A 180 11.37 -0.75 -3.26
CA THR A 180 11.57 -2.22 -3.09
C THR A 180 12.98 -2.57 -2.65
N ALA A 181 13.96 -1.70 -2.88
CA ALA A 181 15.35 -1.88 -2.45
C ALA A 181 15.59 -1.47 -0.99
N LEU A 182 14.59 -0.90 -0.31
CA LEU A 182 14.70 -0.40 1.06
C LEU A 182 13.92 -1.30 2.02
N SER A 183 14.46 -1.47 3.21
CA SER A 183 13.72 -2.00 4.35
C SER A 183 12.63 -1.01 4.80
N LEU A 184 11.59 -1.50 5.47
CA LEU A 184 10.54 -0.65 6.03
C LEU A 184 11.10 0.31 7.08
N SER A 185 12.11 -0.13 7.83
CA SER A 185 12.84 0.73 8.77
C SER A 185 13.56 1.90 8.08
N GLU A 186 14.21 1.64 6.95
CA GLU A 186 14.89 2.66 6.15
C GLU A 186 13.89 3.65 5.56
N ILE A 187 12.75 3.17 5.02
CA ILE A 187 11.69 4.04 4.49
C ILE A 187 11.16 4.99 5.56
N ARG A 188 10.94 4.50 6.79
CA ARG A 188 10.52 5.32 7.92
C ARG A 188 11.59 6.33 8.37
N SER A 189 12.85 6.04 8.11
CA SER A 189 13.98 6.92 8.45
C SER A 189 14.25 8.02 7.41
N LEU A 190 13.66 7.93 6.22
CA LEU A 190 13.84 8.93 5.17
C LEU A 190 13.34 10.30 5.64
N LYS A 191 14.23 11.31 5.63
CA LYS A 191 13.93 12.67 6.12
C LYS A 191 12.70 13.30 5.47
N THR A 192 12.40 12.92 4.23
CA THR A 192 11.27 13.45 3.46
C THR A 192 9.96 12.69 3.70
N HIS A 193 9.98 11.54 4.38
CA HIS A 193 8.85 10.61 4.48
C HIS A 193 8.37 10.46 5.92
N GLY A 194 7.59 11.42 6.39
CA GLY A 194 6.87 11.26 7.66
C GLY A 194 5.83 10.13 7.59
N GLU A 195 5.35 9.69 8.76
CA GLU A 195 4.48 8.51 8.91
C GLU A 195 3.27 8.48 7.96
N LYS A 196 2.63 9.64 7.71
CA LYS A 196 1.51 9.72 6.75
C LYS A 196 1.91 9.32 5.33
N ARG A 197 3.11 9.72 4.89
CA ARG A 197 3.62 9.39 3.55
C ARG A 197 4.02 7.92 3.48
N VAL A 198 4.64 7.40 4.53
CA VAL A 198 4.94 5.97 4.64
C VAL A 198 3.66 5.15 4.55
N GLY A 199 2.62 5.54 5.28
CA GLY A 199 1.30 4.90 5.19
C GLY A 199 0.75 4.88 3.77
N ALA A 200 0.80 6.01 3.05
CA ALA A 200 0.36 6.07 1.66
C ALA A 200 1.18 5.15 0.73
N ILE A 201 2.50 5.05 0.92
CA ILE A 201 3.35 4.12 0.16
C ILE A 201 2.94 2.68 0.46
N LEU A 202 2.74 2.33 1.74
CA LEU A 202 2.31 0.99 2.13
C LEU A 202 0.94 0.62 1.54
N GLU A 203 0.01 1.56 1.49
CA GLU A 203 -1.29 1.36 0.85
C GLU A 203 -1.15 1.05 -0.65
N VAL A 204 -0.28 1.76 -1.36
CA VAL A 204 0.01 1.46 -2.77
C VAL A 204 0.64 0.07 -2.93
N PHE A 205 1.68 -0.24 -2.15
CA PHE A 205 2.35 -1.54 -2.23
C PHE A 205 1.41 -2.70 -1.88
N GLY A 206 0.56 -2.53 -0.88
CA GLY A 206 -0.47 -3.49 -0.53
C GLY A 206 -1.46 -3.69 -1.69
N ALA A 207 -1.99 -2.61 -2.26
CA ALA A 207 -2.92 -2.71 -3.39
C ALA A 207 -2.31 -3.40 -4.61
N VAL A 208 -1.05 -3.10 -4.94
CA VAL A 208 -0.32 -3.76 -6.02
C VAL A 208 -0.08 -5.23 -5.69
N TYR A 209 0.41 -5.54 -4.48
CA TYR A 209 0.63 -6.92 -4.03
C TYR A 209 -0.65 -7.75 -4.13
N GLU A 210 -1.80 -7.22 -3.70
CA GLU A 210 -3.08 -7.91 -3.81
C GLU A 210 -3.47 -8.15 -5.27
N ALA A 211 -3.29 -7.16 -6.14
CA ALA A 211 -3.59 -7.29 -7.56
C ALA A 211 -2.71 -8.35 -8.25
N VAL A 212 -1.40 -8.36 -7.98
CA VAL A 212 -0.48 -9.34 -8.59
C VAL A 212 -0.64 -10.74 -8.00
N SER A 213 -0.98 -10.86 -6.72
CA SER A 213 -1.15 -12.17 -6.05
C SER A 213 -2.49 -12.83 -6.39
N THR A 214 -3.50 -12.04 -6.75
CA THR A 214 -4.81 -12.55 -7.19
C THR A 214 -4.87 -12.81 -8.70
N ALA A 215 -4.02 -12.14 -9.48
CA ALA A 215 -3.85 -12.46 -10.88
C ALA A 215 -3.21 -13.85 -11.02
N ALA A 216 -3.87 -14.77 -11.73
CA ALA A 216 -3.24 -16.03 -12.11
C ALA A 216 -2.09 -15.72 -13.09
N LEU A 217 -0.88 -15.67 -12.57
CA LEU A 217 0.35 -15.50 -13.34
C LEU A 217 0.60 -16.79 -14.15
N HIS A 218 -0.08 -16.91 -15.30
CA HIS A 218 0.35 -17.85 -16.34
C HIS A 218 1.55 -17.23 -17.08
N GLU A 219 2.55 -18.05 -17.40
CA GLU A 219 3.78 -17.62 -18.09
C GLU A 219 3.50 -16.87 -19.42
N ASP A 220 2.34 -17.13 -20.05
CA ASP A 220 1.94 -16.55 -21.33
C ASP A 220 1.08 -15.27 -21.22
N LEU A 221 0.81 -14.76 -20.00
CA LEU A 221 -0.06 -13.60 -19.79
C LEU A 221 0.71 -12.39 -19.26
N GLN A 222 0.52 -11.25 -19.91
CA GLN A 222 1.02 -9.96 -19.42
C GLN A 222 -0.02 -9.31 -18.48
N LEU A 223 0.43 -8.90 -17.29
CA LEU A 223 -0.36 -8.11 -16.35
C LEU A 223 -0.07 -6.61 -16.58
N ASP A 224 -1.12 -5.81 -16.75
CA ASP A 224 -1.05 -4.35 -16.80
C ASP A 224 -1.89 -3.76 -15.67
N LEU A 225 -1.26 -2.95 -14.80
CA LEU A 225 -1.92 -2.28 -13.69
C LEU A 225 -2.09 -0.81 -14.02
N THR A 226 -3.35 -0.41 -14.24
CA THR A 226 -3.71 0.95 -14.59
C THR A 226 -5.01 1.36 -13.92
N ALA A 227 -5.25 2.67 -13.86
CA ALA A 227 -6.51 3.20 -13.34
C ALA A 227 -7.69 2.73 -14.21
N ARG A 228 -8.83 2.43 -13.57
CA ARG A 228 -9.98 1.77 -14.23
C ARG A 228 -10.52 2.51 -15.45
N PHE A 229 -10.39 3.84 -15.48
CA PHE A 229 -10.85 4.64 -16.62
C PHE A 229 -9.97 4.43 -17.87
N VAL A 230 -8.68 4.11 -17.71
CA VAL A 230 -7.71 4.10 -18.81
C VAL A 230 -8.08 3.10 -19.91
N PRO A 231 -8.37 1.82 -19.64
CA PRO A 231 -8.72 0.87 -20.70
C PRO A 231 -10.03 1.24 -21.40
N ARG A 232 -11.01 1.79 -20.65
CA ARG A 232 -12.30 2.22 -21.19
C ARG A 232 -12.13 3.38 -22.16
N VAL A 233 -11.46 4.45 -21.72
CA VAL A 233 -11.24 5.65 -22.53
C VAL A 233 -10.32 5.34 -23.71
N SER A 234 -9.21 4.63 -23.48
CA SER A 234 -8.25 4.28 -24.54
C SER A 234 -8.91 3.46 -25.65
N ARG A 235 -9.73 2.46 -25.29
CA ARG A 235 -10.46 1.65 -26.27
C ARG A 235 -11.41 2.51 -27.11
N TRP A 236 -12.18 3.39 -26.46
CA TRP A 236 -13.10 4.26 -27.19
C TRP A 236 -12.35 5.19 -28.15
N VAL A 237 -11.26 5.81 -27.68
CA VAL A 237 -10.43 6.71 -28.50
C VAL A 237 -9.82 5.96 -29.70
N GLN A 238 -9.24 4.77 -29.48
CA GLN A 238 -8.65 3.96 -30.54
C GLN A 238 -9.67 3.50 -31.59
N GLN A 239 -10.91 3.23 -31.19
CA GLN A 239 -11.98 2.86 -32.13
C GLN A 239 -12.38 4.02 -33.05
N HIS A 240 -12.31 5.26 -32.55
CA HIS A 240 -12.77 6.44 -33.29
C HIS A 240 -11.64 7.24 -33.95
N ALA A 241 -10.39 7.10 -33.51
CA ALA A 241 -9.23 7.78 -34.09
C ALA A 241 -9.02 7.52 -35.60
N PRO A 242 -9.26 6.31 -36.15
CA PRO A 242 -9.19 6.09 -37.59
C PRO A 242 -10.30 6.80 -38.39
N ARG A 243 -11.46 7.03 -37.76
CA ARG A 243 -12.67 7.58 -38.38
C ARG A 243 -13.31 8.66 -37.48
N PRO A 244 -12.63 9.80 -37.27
CA PRO A 244 -13.11 10.82 -36.33
C PRO A 244 -14.35 11.56 -36.82
N HIS A 245 -14.72 11.42 -38.11
CA HIS A 245 -15.79 12.14 -38.80
C HIS A 245 -17.23 11.87 -38.31
N ARG A 246 -17.45 11.32 -37.10
CA ARG A 246 -18.80 11.06 -36.55
C ARG A 246 -18.88 11.20 -35.02
N LEU A 247 -17.97 11.94 -34.40
CA LEU A 247 -18.07 12.14 -32.95
C LEU A 247 -19.22 13.10 -32.65
N SER A 248 -20.09 12.69 -31.73
CA SER A 248 -21.10 13.57 -31.13
C SER A 248 -20.58 14.12 -29.81
N TRP A 249 -21.08 15.29 -29.40
CA TRP A 249 -20.74 15.85 -28.10
C TRP A 249 -21.01 14.85 -26.97
N ALA A 250 -22.19 14.21 -26.97
CA ALA A 250 -22.57 13.22 -25.97
C ALA A 250 -21.61 12.02 -25.92
N GLY A 251 -21.14 11.55 -27.09
CA GLY A 251 -20.18 10.45 -27.16
C GLY A 251 -18.84 10.79 -26.52
N VAL A 252 -18.31 12.00 -26.79
CA VAL A 252 -17.07 12.49 -26.17
C VAL A 252 -17.28 12.76 -24.68
N ALA A 253 -18.40 13.38 -24.30
CA ALA A 253 -18.74 13.68 -22.91
C ALA A 253 -18.80 12.41 -22.06
N ASP A 254 -19.61 11.43 -22.46
CA ASP A 254 -19.88 10.23 -21.65
C ASP A 254 -18.73 9.22 -21.64
N GLN A 255 -17.98 9.11 -22.75
CA GLN A 255 -16.97 8.07 -22.91
C GLN A 255 -15.54 8.55 -22.66
N VAL A 256 -15.31 9.87 -22.65
CA VAL A 256 -13.99 10.46 -22.42
C VAL A 256 -14.02 11.46 -21.29
N ALA A 257 -14.80 12.54 -21.39
CA ALA A 257 -14.74 13.63 -20.43
C ALA A 257 -15.16 13.19 -19.01
N GLN A 258 -16.30 12.51 -18.91
CA GLN A 258 -16.87 12.07 -17.63
C GLN A 258 -15.94 11.08 -16.90
N PRO A 259 -15.39 10.01 -17.53
CA PRO A 259 -14.40 9.15 -16.87
C PRO A 259 -13.13 9.89 -16.39
N LEU A 260 -12.69 10.93 -17.10
CA LEU A 260 -11.56 11.74 -16.67
C LEU A 260 -11.92 12.61 -15.45
N VAL A 261 -13.12 13.20 -15.44
CA VAL A 261 -13.66 13.95 -14.28
C VAL A 261 -13.80 13.05 -13.05
N GLU A 262 -14.33 11.85 -13.22
CA GLU A 262 -14.45 10.84 -12.16
C GLU A 262 -13.08 10.48 -11.58
N GLN A 263 -12.05 10.35 -12.43
CA GLN A 263 -10.69 10.13 -11.94
C GLN A 263 -10.15 11.33 -11.16
N ILE A 264 -10.42 12.57 -11.60
CA ILE A 264 -10.05 13.77 -10.85
C ILE A 264 -10.76 13.80 -9.49
N GLU A 265 -12.01 13.35 -9.41
CA GLU A 265 -12.74 13.24 -8.14
C GLU A 265 -12.03 12.29 -7.17
N ILE A 266 -11.56 11.14 -7.65
CA ILE A 266 -10.82 10.16 -6.84
C ILE A 266 -9.48 10.72 -6.36
N ASP A 267 -8.75 11.43 -7.22
CA ASP A 267 -7.38 11.86 -6.93
C ASP A 267 -7.30 13.24 -6.23
N ARG A 268 -8.30 14.11 -6.43
CA ARG A 268 -8.30 15.52 -5.98
C ARG A 268 -9.58 15.96 -5.26
N GLY A 269 -10.62 15.13 -5.23
CA GLY A 269 -11.88 15.37 -4.54
C GLY A 269 -12.93 16.13 -5.36
N VAL A 270 -14.17 16.07 -4.86
CA VAL A 270 -15.39 16.59 -5.50
C VAL A 270 -15.29 18.05 -5.95
N SER A 271 -14.69 18.92 -5.13
CA SER A 271 -14.60 20.35 -5.44
C SER A 271 -13.76 20.62 -6.69
N VAL A 272 -12.67 19.87 -6.90
CA VAL A 272 -11.81 20.01 -8.08
C VAL A 272 -12.45 19.34 -9.29
N ALA A 273 -13.13 18.20 -9.11
CA ALA A 273 -13.88 17.55 -10.18
C ALA A 273 -15.00 18.46 -10.72
N SER A 274 -15.74 19.15 -9.84
CA SER A 274 -16.77 20.12 -10.25
C SER A 274 -16.17 21.32 -11.00
N LEU A 275 -15.00 21.82 -10.55
CA LEU A 275 -14.25 22.86 -11.27
C LEU A 275 -13.92 22.39 -12.70
N VAL A 276 -13.41 21.17 -12.86
CA VAL A 276 -13.06 20.58 -14.15
C VAL A 276 -14.29 20.35 -15.04
N SER A 277 -15.36 19.78 -14.49
CA SER A 277 -16.65 19.57 -15.17
C SER A 277 -17.18 20.88 -15.79
N GLN A 278 -17.19 21.96 -15.01
CA GLN A 278 -17.59 23.28 -15.45
C GLN A 278 -16.65 23.89 -16.48
N ARG A 279 -15.34 23.64 -16.39
CA ARG A 279 -14.36 24.09 -17.40
C ARG A 279 -14.53 23.37 -18.74
N LEU A 280 -15.02 22.12 -18.71
CA LEU A 280 -15.30 21.32 -19.90
C LEU A 280 -16.71 21.59 -20.47
N GLY A 281 -17.55 22.35 -19.77
CA GLY A 281 -18.91 22.67 -20.23
C GLY A 281 -19.89 21.50 -20.12
N LEU A 282 -19.61 20.49 -19.28
CA LEU A 282 -20.48 19.32 -19.10
C LEU A 282 -21.81 19.69 -18.42
N GLU A 283 -21.81 20.77 -17.66
CA GLU A 283 -22.98 21.33 -16.95
C GLU A 283 -23.63 22.51 -17.71
N GLY A 284 -23.27 22.72 -18.98
CA GLY A 284 -23.77 23.81 -19.82
C GLY A 284 -22.91 25.07 -19.74
N GLU A 285 -23.12 25.91 -18.74
CA GLU A 285 -22.36 27.17 -18.64
C GLU A 285 -20.91 26.96 -18.18
N THR A 286 -19.96 27.52 -18.94
CA THR A 286 -18.54 27.62 -18.55
C THR A 286 -18.27 28.94 -17.82
N PRO A 287 -18.32 28.98 -16.47
CA PRO A 287 -18.06 30.20 -15.72
C PRO A 287 -16.63 30.72 -15.94
N SER A 288 -16.46 32.03 -15.84
CA SER A 288 -15.13 32.64 -15.84
C SER A 288 -14.31 32.19 -14.64
N VAL A 289 -12.98 32.21 -14.77
CA VAL A 289 -12.06 31.89 -13.65
C VAL A 289 -12.31 32.79 -12.43
N LYS A 290 -12.75 34.03 -12.65
CA LYS A 290 -13.14 34.96 -11.56
C LYS A 290 -14.36 34.43 -10.80
N ALA A 291 -15.43 34.06 -11.52
CA ALA A 291 -16.64 33.52 -10.91
C ALA A 291 -16.38 32.18 -10.18
N GLN A 292 -15.51 31.34 -10.74
CA GLN A 292 -15.09 30.09 -10.08
C GLN A 292 -14.31 30.36 -8.79
N ALA A 293 -13.37 31.30 -8.82
CA ALA A 293 -12.59 31.69 -7.65
C ALA A 293 -13.50 32.23 -6.52
N GLU A 294 -14.47 33.07 -6.86
CA GLU A 294 -15.47 33.60 -5.92
C GLU A 294 -16.32 32.49 -5.30
N ARG A 295 -16.84 31.56 -6.12
CA ARG A 295 -17.66 30.43 -5.65
C ARG A 295 -16.89 29.48 -4.73
N MET A 296 -15.63 29.21 -5.07
CA MET A 296 -14.75 28.32 -4.30
C MET A 296 -14.09 29.03 -3.10
N GLN A 297 -14.29 30.34 -2.94
CA GLN A 297 -13.65 31.17 -1.91
C GLN A 297 -12.11 31.10 -1.94
N VAL A 298 -11.54 31.08 -3.14
CA VAL A 298 -10.08 31.05 -3.35
C VAL A 298 -9.65 32.18 -4.29
N THR A 299 -8.34 32.39 -4.42
CA THR A 299 -7.81 33.33 -5.41
C THR A 299 -7.85 32.75 -6.82
N ARG A 300 -7.85 33.60 -7.85
CA ARG A 300 -7.69 33.17 -9.25
C ARG A 300 -6.43 32.34 -9.47
N ALA A 301 -5.33 32.74 -8.84
CA ALA A 301 -4.06 32.00 -8.91
C ALA A 301 -4.23 30.57 -8.38
N ARG A 302 -5.01 30.39 -7.31
CA ARG A 302 -5.31 29.06 -6.78
C ARG A 302 -6.15 28.23 -7.74
N VAL A 303 -7.10 28.83 -8.48
CA VAL A 303 -7.84 28.12 -9.53
C VAL A 303 -6.90 27.61 -10.62
N TYR A 304 -5.97 28.45 -11.10
CA TYR A 304 -4.98 28.00 -12.09
C TYR A 304 -4.10 26.87 -11.58
N GLN A 305 -3.64 26.95 -10.33
CA GLN A 305 -2.88 25.86 -9.71
C GLN A 305 -3.68 24.57 -9.65
N LEU A 306 -4.98 24.62 -9.32
CA LEU A 306 -5.82 23.43 -9.28
C LEU A 306 -6.01 22.81 -10.67
N LEU A 307 -6.10 23.62 -11.73
CA LEU A 307 -6.18 23.14 -13.10
C LEU A 307 -4.85 22.52 -13.56
N GLU A 308 -3.72 23.15 -13.22
CA GLU A 308 -2.38 22.60 -13.46
C GLU A 308 -2.17 21.27 -12.73
N ASP A 309 -2.63 21.18 -11.49
CA ASP A 309 -2.59 19.96 -10.71
C ASP A 309 -3.38 18.82 -11.37
N CYS A 310 -4.49 19.13 -12.08
CA CYS A 310 -5.26 18.13 -12.84
C CYS A 310 -4.47 17.58 -14.03
N ALA A 311 -3.70 18.43 -14.73
CA ALA A 311 -2.76 17.97 -15.75
C ALA A 311 -1.68 17.06 -15.13
N GLY A 312 -1.17 17.43 -13.95
CA GLY A 312 -0.23 16.60 -13.18
C GLY A 312 -0.79 15.21 -12.87
N VAL A 313 -2.07 15.10 -12.50
CA VAL A 313 -2.74 13.82 -12.26
C VAL A 313 -2.75 12.98 -13.54
N LEU A 314 -3.22 13.54 -14.65
CA LEU A 314 -3.37 12.79 -15.90
C LEU A 314 -2.02 12.42 -16.53
N ASN A 315 -1.00 13.25 -16.38
CA ASN A 315 0.36 12.93 -16.80
C ASN A 315 0.94 11.70 -16.10
N VAL A 316 0.47 11.35 -14.90
CA VAL A 316 0.91 10.16 -14.17
C VAL A 316 -0.05 8.98 -14.38
N ARG A 317 -1.36 9.24 -14.36
CA ARG A 317 -2.40 8.21 -14.49
C ARG A 317 -2.53 7.67 -15.91
N TRP A 318 -2.40 8.54 -16.91
CA TRP A 318 -2.60 8.21 -18.33
C TRP A 318 -1.71 9.05 -19.24
N PRO A 319 -0.38 8.94 -19.15
CA PRO A 319 0.55 9.73 -19.95
C PRO A 319 0.33 9.57 -21.46
N GLU A 320 -0.15 8.41 -21.90
CA GLU A 320 -0.43 8.11 -23.31
C GLU A 320 -1.62 8.93 -23.86
N GLY A 321 -2.48 9.47 -22.99
CA GLY A 321 -3.64 10.26 -23.38
C GLY A 321 -3.29 11.49 -24.23
N ARG A 322 -2.10 12.09 -24.01
CA ARG A 322 -1.59 13.20 -24.84
C ARG A 322 -1.52 12.85 -26.33
N TRP A 323 -1.17 11.60 -26.64
CA TRP A 323 -0.99 11.10 -28.00
C TRP A 323 -2.27 10.47 -28.53
N LEU A 324 -3.02 9.79 -27.67
CA LEU A 324 -4.27 9.13 -28.06
C LEU A 324 -5.36 10.13 -28.43
N LEU A 325 -5.44 11.28 -27.74
CA LEU A 325 -6.44 12.31 -28.03
C LEU A 325 -6.09 13.19 -29.23
N GLU A 326 -4.82 13.23 -29.64
CA GLU A 326 -4.35 14.10 -30.72
C GLU A 326 -5.01 13.80 -32.09
N PRO A 327 -5.12 12.54 -32.54
CA PRO A 327 -5.81 12.20 -33.79
C PRO A 327 -7.27 12.65 -33.84
N LEU A 328 -7.97 12.69 -32.70
CA LEU A 328 -9.36 13.14 -32.64
C LEU A 328 -9.48 14.64 -32.92
N ALA A 329 -8.49 15.43 -32.50
CA ALA A 329 -8.45 16.87 -32.72
C ALA A 329 -7.92 17.27 -34.11
N ALA A 330 -7.08 16.44 -34.73
CA ALA A 330 -6.39 16.79 -35.97
C ALA A 330 -7.24 16.66 -37.25
N ARG A 331 -8.43 16.03 -37.17
CA ARG A 331 -9.27 15.71 -38.32
C ARG A 331 -10.72 16.15 -38.06
N PRO A 332 -11.03 17.46 -38.15
CA PRO A 332 -12.32 17.99 -37.75
C PRO A 332 -13.50 17.50 -38.61
N GLY A 333 -13.29 17.15 -39.89
CA GLY A 333 -14.26 16.44 -40.74
C GLY A 333 -15.75 16.81 -40.57
N GLU A 334 -16.63 15.80 -40.61
CA GLU A 334 -18.07 15.88 -40.29
C GLU A 334 -18.34 15.82 -38.77
N THR A 335 -17.33 16.03 -37.94
CA THR A 335 -17.49 16.01 -36.48
C THR A 335 -18.31 17.21 -36.01
N ASP A 336 -19.18 16.98 -35.04
CA ASP A 336 -19.92 18.04 -34.37
C ASP A 336 -18.95 19.12 -33.82
N PRO A 337 -19.13 20.41 -34.19
CA PRO A 337 -18.28 21.49 -33.68
C PRO A 337 -18.20 21.54 -32.15
N GLU A 338 -19.28 21.17 -31.45
CA GLU A 338 -19.30 21.12 -29.99
C GLU A 338 -18.42 19.98 -29.45
N ALA A 339 -18.47 18.81 -30.09
CA ALA A 339 -17.55 17.69 -29.79
C ALA A 339 -16.09 18.08 -30.01
N MET A 340 -15.78 18.77 -31.11
CA MET A 340 -14.43 19.27 -31.38
C MET A 340 -13.98 20.26 -30.31
N GLY A 341 -14.86 21.19 -29.91
CA GLY A 341 -14.62 22.12 -28.81
C GLY A 341 -14.28 21.39 -27.51
N LEU A 342 -15.04 20.35 -27.16
CA LEU A 342 -14.78 19.53 -25.98
C LEU A 342 -13.44 18.78 -26.07
N ILE A 343 -13.09 18.20 -27.22
CA ILE A 343 -11.79 17.53 -27.43
C ILE A 343 -10.63 18.51 -27.23
N HIS A 344 -10.73 19.71 -27.79
CA HIS A 344 -9.72 20.75 -27.59
C HIS A 344 -9.63 21.21 -26.13
N ALA A 345 -10.77 21.33 -25.44
CA ALA A 345 -10.82 21.67 -24.02
C ALA A 345 -10.15 20.58 -23.16
N LEU A 346 -10.45 19.30 -23.42
CA LEU A 346 -9.82 18.15 -22.74
C LEU A 346 -8.30 18.16 -22.90
N ARG A 347 -7.80 18.33 -24.13
CA ARG A 347 -6.36 18.40 -24.41
C ARG A 347 -5.71 19.57 -23.69
N SER A 348 -6.30 20.77 -23.79
CA SER A 348 -5.74 21.98 -23.19
C SER A 348 -5.72 21.92 -21.67
N LEU A 349 -6.71 21.25 -21.06
CA LEU A 349 -6.82 21.14 -19.61
C LEU A 349 -5.89 20.07 -19.03
N PHE A 350 -5.87 18.87 -19.63
CA PHE A 350 -5.16 17.72 -19.05
C PHE A 350 -3.75 17.51 -19.62
N TYR A 351 -3.49 18.01 -20.83
CA TYR A 351 -2.21 17.87 -21.54
C TYR A 351 -1.79 19.21 -22.18
N PRO A 352 -1.63 20.28 -21.37
CA PRO A 352 -1.14 21.56 -21.88
C PRO A 352 0.24 21.38 -22.52
N VAL A 353 0.46 22.10 -23.63
CA VAL A 353 1.70 22.07 -24.43
C VAL A 353 2.82 22.85 -23.76
#